data_AF-A0AB34Z4P6-F1
#
_entry.id   AF-A0AB34Z4P6-F1
#
_cell.length_a   1.000
_cell.length_b   1.000
_cell.length_c   1.000
_cell.angle_alpha   90.00
_cell.angle_beta   90.00
_cell.angle_gamma   90.00
#
_symmetry.space_group_name_H-M   'P 1'
#
loop_
_entity.id
_entity.type
_entity.pdbx_description
1 polymer ?
#
loop_
_entity_poly.entity_id
_entity_poly.type
_entity_poly.pdbx_seq_one_letter_code
_entity_poly.pdbx_strand_id
1 'polypeptide(L)'
;MPKNSSKFDPTLVDSINPDIYPNTFSACLNALGLYESQRFALRLSPRVHELVESALAKSAEGSPISSDELQAYSTYLHETVHWWQHKGSTSGFIRSVLYPVQTHSNMERLQQILQAVGPIKSIKNFALNGEMGLNSCPEDISMAANEVTNNFMDTQFYLALTLNPKLDQEIYFDPYFLSAGHSFLVTYAQVIGAIGEMIDPEYKLFPHPELLAKQSFDLDTRQVQGYYYATPITRAPVGILDLYEGQARFIQLQFLAKSNLLLTIDDAKSAGMLQTVYIRACEQFLKLCKAPAPDKIIDPIVALFLFVCDMSINPTAGFPSQIKNYEKFYLHADPGIRFAYLCEAIAINRDLLTLVENYSADE
;
A
#
# COMPACT_ATOMS: atom_id res chain seq x y z
N MET A 1 -22.95 30.54 -26.79
CA MET A 1 -22.68 29.16 -27.25
C MET A 1 -21.80 28.49 -26.21
N PRO A 2 -22.26 27.47 -25.48
CA PRO A 2 -21.41 26.82 -24.49
C PRO A 2 -20.60 25.71 -25.18
N LYS A 3 -19.32 25.96 -25.43
CA LYS A 3 -18.31 24.92 -25.66
C LYS A 3 -17.44 24.86 -24.40
N ASN A 4 -17.92 24.16 -23.39
CA ASN A 4 -17.05 23.38 -22.51
C ASN A 4 -17.49 21.92 -22.72
N SER A 5 -17.18 21.37 -23.90
CA SER A 5 -17.24 19.92 -24.09
C SER A 5 -16.03 19.35 -23.38
N SER A 6 -16.17 19.13 -22.07
CA SER A 6 -15.21 18.31 -21.32
C SER A 6 -14.99 17.01 -22.09
N LYS A 7 -13.73 16.60 -22.29
CA LYS A 7 -13.39 15.31 -22.93
C LYS A 7 -13.83 14.10 -22.09
N PHE A 8 -14.36 14.36 -20.89
CA PHE A 8 -14.89 13.40 -19.94
C PHE A 8 -16.32 13.80 -19.53
N ASP A 9 -17.18 12.82 -19.33
CA ASP A 9 -18.46 13.02 -18.66
C ASP A 9 -18.17 13.32 -17.17
N PRO A 10 -18.55 14.51 -16.67
CA PRO A 10 -18.30 14.88 -15.27
C PRO A 10 -19.09 14.03 -14.27
N THR A 11 -20.16 13.35 -14.69
CA THR A 11 -20.92 12.40 -13.85
C THR A 11 -20.21 11.06 -13.68
N LEU A 12 -19.20 10.79 -14.51
CA LEU A 12 -18.35 9.60 -14.49
C LEU A 12 -16.92 9.92 -14.00
N VAL A 13 -16.75 11.00 -13.25
CA VAL A 13 -15.51 11.32 -12.53
C VAL A 13 -15.75 11.17 -11.03
N ASP A 14 -14.82 10.52 -10.33
CA ASP A 14 -14.94 10.23 -8.90
C ASP A 14 -15.09 11.50 -8.06
N SER A 15 -15.97 11.46 -7.06
CA SER A 15 -16.12 12.58 -6.13
C SER A 15 -14.90 12.66 -5.19
N ILE A 16 -14.39 13.87 -5.01
CA ILE A 16 -13.16 14.14 -4.25
C ILE A 16 -13.45 13.94 -2.76
N ASN A 17 -13.21 12.75 -2.22
CA ASN A 17 -13.06 12.57 -0.78
C ASN A 17 -12.05 11.45 -0.48
N PRO A 18 -10.82 11.79 -0.03
CA PRO A 18 -9.90 10.79 0.46
C PRO A 18 -10.43 10.28 1.80
N ASP A 19 -10.92 9.04 1.83
CA ASP A 19 -11.19 8.40 3.12
C ASP A 19 -9.86 8.12 3.84
N ILE A 20 -9.81 8.47 5.11
CA ILE A 20 -8.64 8.32 6.01
C ILE A 20 -8.56 6.87 6.55
N TYR A 21 -9.40 5.96 6.07
CA TYR A 21 -9.54 4.63 6.63
C TYR A 21 -8.52 3.64 6.05
N PRO A 22 -7.69 2.96 6.87
CA PRO A 22 -6.55 2.15 6.41
C PRO A 22 -6.90 0.88 5.63
N ASN A 23 -8.20 0.55 5.55
CA ASN A 23 -8.75 -0.71 5.04
C ASN A 23 -9.75 -0.53 3.88
N THR A 24 -10.06 0.72 3.51
CA THR A 24 -11.12 1.06 2.56
C THR A 24 -10.73 2.29 1.74
N PHE A 25 -10.73 2.17 0.42
CA PHE A 25 -10.72 3.32 -0.50
C PHE A 25 -12.18 3.73 -0.75
N SER A 26 -12.72 4.64 0.05
CA SER A 26 -14.09 5.23 0.09
C SER A 26 -15.32 4.53 -0.55
N ALA A 27 -16.37 4.40 0.28
CA ALA A 27 -17.53 3.52 0.10
C ALA A 27 -18.74 4.05 -0.71
N CYS A 28 -19.57 3.09 -1.15
CA CYS A 28 -20.79 3.21 -1.96
C CYS A 28 -21.81 4.29 -1.53
N LEU A 29 -22.49 4.82 -2.57
CA LEU A 29 -23.35 6.02 -2.71
C LEU A 29 -22.60 7.31 -3.08
N ASN A 30 -21.30 7.44 -2.75
CA ASN A 30 -20.52 8.65 -3.06
C ASN A 30 -19.34 8.41 -4.04
N ALA A 31 -19.08 7.18 -4.48
CA ALA A 31 -17.99 6.83 -5.40
C ALA A 31 -18.49 5.96 -6.58
N LEU A 32 -17.81 6.03 -7.73
CA LEU A 32 -18.19 5.32 -8.96
C LEU A 32 -17.67 3.88 -9.01
N GLY A 33 -16.55 3.62 -8.33
CA GLY A 33 -15.93 2.32 -8.09
C GLY A 33 -15.41 2.23 -6.65
N LEU A 34 -15.17 1.01 -6.17
CA LEU A 34 -14.59 0.70 -4.86
C LEU A 34 -13.94 -0.68 -4.88
N TYR A 35 -12.74 -0.78 -4.33
CA TYR A 35 -12.13 -2.03 -3.91
C TYR A 35 -11.98 -2.11 -2.38
N GLU A 36 -12.72 -3.03 -1.73
CA GLU A 36 -12.62 -3.29 -0.29
C GLU A 36 -11.61 -4.40 0.00
N SER A 37 -10.40 -3.99 0.41
CA SER A 37 -9.23 -4.84 0.61
C SER A 37 -9.44 -6.03 1.56
N GLN A 38 -10.16 -5.83 2.67
CA GLN A 38 -10.40 -6.89 3.65
C GLN A 38 -11.34 -7.99 3.16
N ARG A 39 -12.23 -7.67 2.22
CA ARG A 39 -13.24 -8.59 1.69
C ARG A 39 -12.92 -9.07 0.28
N PHE A 40 -11.84 -8.56 -0.32
CA PHE A 40 -11.49 -8.77 -1.72
C PHE A 40 -12.67 -8.49 -2.66
N ALA A 41 -13.44 -7.44 -2.38
CA ALA A 41 -14.67 -7.13 -3.10
C ALA A 41 -14.51 -5.87 -3.94
N LEU A 42 -14.75 -5.99 -5.25
CA LEU A 42 -14.88 -4.86 -6.16
C LEU A 42 -16.37 -4.51 -6.30
N ARG A 43 -16.70 -3.22 -6.20
CA ARG A 43 -18.06 -2.71 -6.37
C ARG A 43 -18.04 -1.53 -7.34
N LEU A 44 -19.03 -1.46 -8.21
CA LEU A 44 -19.25 -0.34 -9.12
C LEU A 44 -20.59 0.30 -8.80
N SER A 45 -20.73 1.60 -9.10
CA SER A 45 -22.05 2.23 -9.12
C SER A 45 -22.95 1.55 -10.16
N PRO A 46 -24.29 1.50 -9.97
CA PRO A 46 -25.19 0.86 -10.93
C PRO A 46 -25.01 1.39 -12.35
N ARG A 47 -24.83 2.71 -12.50
CA ARG A 47 -24.61 3.36 -13.79
C ARG A 47 -23.32 2.90 -14.48
N VAL A 48 -22.21 2.84 -13.74
CA VAL A 48 -20.93 2.36 -14.28
C VAL A 48 -21.03 0.89 -14.64
N HIS A 49 -21.67 0.08 -13.79
CA HIS A 49 -21.88 -1.34 -14.05
C HIS A 49 -22.65 -1.57 -15.35
N GLU A 50 -23.79 -0.89 -15.54
CA GLU A 50 -24.60 -0.97 -16.77
C GLU A 50 -23.79 -0.59 -18.02
N LEU A 51 -22.99 0.48 -17.93
CA LEU A 51 -22.16 0.93 -19.06
C LEU A 51 -21.03 -0.05 -19.38
N VAL A 52 -20.42 -0.67 -18.36
CA VAL A 52 -19.40 -1.71 -18.55
C VAL A 52 -19.99 -2.95 -19.21
N GLU A 53 -21.16 -3.41 -18.76
CA GLU A 53 -21.85 -4.54 -19.40
C GLU A 53 -22.20 -4.23 -20.86
N SER A 54 -22.66 -3.01 -21.14
CA SER A 54 -22.95 -2.57 -22.52
C SER A 54 -21.68 -2.54 -23.40
N ALA A 55 -20.56 -2.03 -22.86
CA ALA A 55 -19.28 -2.02 -23.55
C ALA A 55 -18.81 -3.43 -23.93
N LEU A 56 -18.93 -4.39 -23.00
CA LEU A 56 -18.54 -5.79 -23.21
C LEU A 56 -19.43 -6.48 -24.26
N ALA A 57 -20.74 -6.28 -24.20
CA ALA A 57 -21.68 -6.82 -25.18
C ALA A 57 -21.38 -6.29 -26.59
N LYS A 58 -21.18 -4.98 -26.73
CA LYS A 58 -20.82 -4.35 -28.00
C LYS A 58 -19.48 -4.84 -28.54
N SER A 59 -18.48 -4.99 -27.66
CA SER A 59 -17.18 -5.55 -28.06
C SER A 59 -17.31 -6.97 -28.63
N ALA A 60 -18.16 -7.82 -28.02
CA ALA A 60 -18.39 -9.18 -28.52
C ALA A 60 -19.12 -9.20 -29.86
N GLU A 61 -19.98 -8.21 -30.12
CA GLU A 61 -20.73 -8.06 -31.36
C GLU A 61 -19.97 -7.29 -32.46
N GLY A 62 -18.80 -6.72 -32.16
CA GLY A 62 -18.07 -5.84 -33.07
C GLY A 62 -18.73 -4.47 -33.28
N SER A 63 -19.59 -4.06 -32.35
CA SER A 63 -20.32 -2.79 -32.37
C SER A 63 -19.48 -1.63 -31.83
N PRO A 64 -19.67 -0.38 -32.32
CA PRO A 64 -18.95 0.78 -31.81
C PRO A 64 -19.23 1.06 -30.32
N ILE A 65 -18.16 1.23 -29.54
CA ILE A 65 -18.20 1.61 -28.12
C ILE A 65 -18.17 3.14 -28.01
N SER A 66 -19.05 3.70 -27.19
CA SER A 66 -19.16 5.15 -26.93
C SER A 66 -18.12 5.66 -25.93
N SER A 67 -17.95 6.99 -25.87
CA SER A 67 -17.06 7.65 -24.91
C SER A 67 -17.41 7.32 -23.46
N ASP A 68 -18.70 7.30 -23.13
CA ASP A 68 -19.18 7.09 -21.77
C ASP A 68 -18.95 5.64 -21.32
N GLU A 69 -19.10 4.70 -22.25
CA GLU A 69 -18.77 3.29 -22.06
C GLU A 69 -17.27 3.08 -21.84
N LEU A 70 -16.42 3.75 -22.63
CA LEU A 70 -14.96 3.72 -22.42
C LEU A 70 -14.56 4.35 -21.09
N GLN A 71 -15.18 5.48 -20.70
CA GLN A 71 -14.92 6.12 -19.42
C GLN A 71 -15.37 5.23 -18.25
N ALA A 72 -16.55 4.62 -18.33
CA ALA A 72 -17.02 3.66 -17.32
C ALA A 72 -16.10 2.43 -17.22
N TYR A 73 -15.66 1.88 -18.36
CA TYR A 73 -14.69 0.78 -18.38
C TYR A 73 -13.35 1.18 -17.75
N SER A 74 -12.92 2.42 -17.95
CA SER A 74 -11.71 2.94 -17.32
C SER A 74 -11.81 2.98 -15.78
N THR A 75 -13.00 3.28 -15.23
CA THR A 75 -13.25 3.21 -13.79
C THR A 75 -13.19 1.77 -13.30
N TYR A 76 -13.78 0.82 -14.02
CA TYR A 76 -13.63 -0.60 -13.71
C TYR A 76 -12.16 -1.05 -13.74
N LEU A 77 -11.38 -0.58 -14.71
CA LEU A 77 -9.95 -0.84 -14.81
C LEU A 77 -9.20 -0.28 -13.59
N HIS A 78 -9.51 0.95 -13.16
CA HIS A 78 -8.92 1.58 -11.98
C HIS A 78 -9.09 0.69 -10.73
N GLU A 79 -10.31 0.23 -10.46
CA GLU A 79 -10.59 -0.67 -9.33
C GLU A 79 -9.92 -2.05 -9.48
N THR A 80 -9.81 -2.54 -10.73
CA THR A 80 -9.13 -3.79 -11.02
C THR A 80 -7.62 -3.69 -10.77
N VAL A 81 -7.01 -2.54 -11.04
CA VAL A 81 -5.61 -2.27 -10.68
C VAL A 81 -5.43 -2.30 -9.17
N HIS A 82 -6.34 -1.73 -8.37
CA HIS A 82 -6.27 -1.86 -6.91
C HIS A 82 -6.34 -3.31 -6.44
N TRP A 83 -7.17 -4.14 -7.07
CA TRP A 83 -7.18 -5.57 -6.80
C TRP A 83 -5.84 -6.24 -7.13
N TRP A 84 -5.22 -5.93 -8.27
CA TRP A 84 -3.88 -6.43 -8.63
C TRP A 84 -2.80 -5.95 -7.67
N GLN A 85 -2.80 -4.67 -7.30
CA GLN A 85 -1.89 -4.13 -6.30
C GLN A 85 -2.06 -4.88 -4.97
N HIS A 86 -3.29 -5.15 -4.54
CA HIS A 86 -3.54 -5.77 -3.24
C HIS A 86 -3.15 -7.25 -3.18
N LYS A 87 -3.42 -8.04 -4.23
CA LYS A 87 -3.11 -9.48 -4.22
C LYS A 87 -1.75 -9.83 -4.82
N GLY A 88 -1.25 -8.99 -5.72
CA GLY A 88 -0.15 -9.29 -6.63
C GLY A 88 1.13 -8.56 -6.31
N SER A 89 1.05 -7.45 -5.55
CA SER A 89 2.26 -6.78 -5.08
C SER A 89 2.73 -7.33 -3.73
N THR A 90 4.03 -7.21 -3.44
CA THR A 90 4.57 -7.62 -2.14
C THR A 90 3.97 -6.79 -0.99
N SER A 91 3.90 -5.47 -1.13
CA SER A 91 3.30 -4.62 -0.08
C SER A 91 1.82 -4.89 0.10
N GLY A 92 1.09 -5.15 -1.00
CA GLY A 92 -0.32 -5.52 -0.98
C GLY A 92 -0.54 -6.85 -0.28
N PHE A 93 0.22 -7.87 -0.67
CA PHE A 93 0.14 -9.21 -0.10
C PHE A 93 0.36 -9.19 1.42
N ILE A 94 1.46 -8.57 1.89
CA ILE A 94 1.74 -8.42 3.33
C ILE A 94 0.58 -7.72 4.03
N ARG A 95 0.07 -6.60 3.50
CA ARG A 95 -1.09 -5.90 4.08
C ARG A 95 -2.35 -6.78 4.11
N SER A 96 -2.59 -7.57 3.07
CA SER A 96 -3.81 -8.38 2.91
C SER A 96 -3.89 -9.52 3.93
N VAL A 97 -2.75 -10.15 4.24
CA VAL A 97 -2.69 -11.31 5.15
C VAL A 97 -2.52 -10.91 6.60
N LEU A 98 -2.14 -9.66 6.89
CA LEU A 98 -1.83 -9.23 8.25
C LEU A 98 -2.99 -9.41 9.23
N TYR A 99 -4.24 -9.15 8.81
CA TYR A 99 -5.39 -9.28 9.70
C TYR A 99 -5.61 -10.71 10.23
N PRO A 100 -5.71 -11.76 9.39
CA PRO A 100 -5.76 -13.12 9.89
C PRO A 100 -4.47 -13.52 10.62
N VAL A 101 -3.29 -13.13 10.09
CA VAL A 101 -2.00 -13.46 10.69
C VAL A 101 -1.87 -12.94 12.13
N GLN A 102 -2.27 -11.70 12.41
CA GLN A 102 -2.25 -11.13 13.76
C GLN A 102 -3.02 -12.00 14.76
N THR A 103 -4.15 -12.59 14.35
CA THR A 103 -4.94 -13.48 15.21
C THR A 103 -4.22 -14.81 15.42
N HIS A 104 -3.69 -15.40 14.34
CA HIS A 104 -2.99 -16.69 14.39
C HIS A 104 -1.67 -16.62 15.18
N SER A 105 -0.84 -15.61 14.93
CA SER A 105 0.45 -15.41 15.61
C SER A 105 0.31 -15.17 17.12
N ASN A 106 -0.86 -14.70 17.57
CA ASN A 106 -1.15 -14.46 18.99
C ASN A 106 -2.04 -15.53 19.63
N MET A 107 -2.41 -16.59 18.90
CA MET A 107 -3.44 -17.55 19.33
C MET A 107 -3.11 -18.24 20.65
N GLU A 108 -1.87 -18.70 20.83
CA GLU A 108 -1.44 -19.38 22.05
C GLU A 108 -1.57 -18.46 23.28
N ARG A 109 -1.06 -17.23 23.16
CA ARG A 109 -1.15 -16.21 24.22
C ARG A 109 -2.59 -15.81 24.54
N LEU A 110 -3.41 -15.64 23.50
CA LEU A 110 -4.84 -15.36 23.65
C LEU A 110 -5.56 -16.49 24.39
N GLN A 111 -5.22 -17.76 24.12
CA GLN A 111 -5.76 -18.91 24.83
C GLN A 111 -5.31 -18.95 26.29
N GLN A 112 -4.03 -18.66 26.57
CA GLN A 112 -3.50 -18.55 27.94
C GLN A 112 -4.28 -17.50 28.74
N ILE A 113 -4.48 -16.31 28.18
CA ILE A 113 -5.27 -15.24 28.79
C ILE A 113 -6.71 -15.70 29.03
N LEU A 114 -7.37 -16.25 27.99
CA LEU A 114 -8.77 -16.69 28.07
C LEU A 114 -8.98 -17.76 29.15
N GLN A 115 -8.05 -18.71 29.29
CA GLN A 115 -8.13 -19.77 30.30
C GLN A 115 -7.93 -19.23 31.72
N ALA A 116 -7.05 -18.24 31.90
CA ALA A 116 -6.72 -17.72 33.22
C ALA A 116 -7.73 -16.69 33.75
N VAL A 117 -8.22 -15.79 32.89
CA VAL A 117 -9.07 -14.65 33.32
C VAL A 117 -10.42 -14.58 32.62
N GLY A 118 -10.71 -15.48 31.67
CA GLY A 118 -11.94 -15.46 30.90
C GLY A 118 -11.94 -14.42 29.77
N PRO A 119 -13.09 -14.22 29.11
CA PRO A 119 -13.20 -13.27 27.99
C PRO A 119 -13.11 -11.83 28.51
N ILE A 120 -12.09 -11.10 28.03
CA ILE A 120 -11.83 -9.71 28.44
C ILE A 120 -11.67 -8.79 27.22
N LYS A 121 -12.19 -7.56 27.32
CA LYS A 121 -11.90 -6.45 26.41
C LYS A 121 -11.86 -5.14 27.22
N SER A 122 -10.88 -4.26 27.04
CA SER A 122 -9.76 -4.32 26.10
C SER A 122 -8.54 -5.08 26.66
N ILE A 123 -7.88 -5.90 25.81
CA ILE A 123 -6.60 -6.57 26.14
C ILE A 123 -5.50 -5.52 26.40
N LYS A 124 -5.51 -4.40 25.68
CA LYS A 124 -4.55 -3.29 25.87
C LYS A 124 -4.63 -2.70 27.28
N ASN A 125 -5.84 -2.44 27.78
CA ASN A 125 -6.02 -1.92 29.14
C ASN A 125 -5.62 -2.95 30.20
N PHE A 126 -5.91 -4.24 29.93
CA PHE A 126 -5.49 -5.32 30.80
C PHE A 126 -3.97 -5.47 30.86
N ALA A 127 -3.27 -5.34 29.72
CA ALA A 127 -1.82 -5.32 29.67
C ALA A 127 -1.22 -4.15 30.48
N LEU A 128 -1.76 -2.93 30.30
CA LEU A 128 -1.33 -1.75 31.05
C LEU A 128 -1.52 -1.91 32.56
N ASN A 129 -2.69 -2.41 32.99
CA ASN A 129 -2.94 -2.71 34.39
C ASN A 129 -1.95 -3.75 34.94
N GLY A 130 -1.54 -4.70 34.11
CA GLY A 130 -0.51 -5.69 34.43
C GLY A 130 0.85 -5.04 34.72
N GLU A 131 1.31 -4.15 33.85
CA GLU A 131 2.55 -3.38 34.04
C GLU A 131 2.51 -2.51 35.31
N MET A 132 1.33 -2.00 35.66
CA MET A 132 1.12 -1.21 36.87
C MET A 132 0.94 -2.06 38.15
N GLY A 133 0.97 -3.39 38.04
CA GLY A 133 0.74 -4.30 39.17
C GLY A 133 -0.70 -4.29 39.70
N LEU A 134 -1.67 -3.85 38.90
CA LEU A 134 -3.09 -3.74 39.26
C LEU A 134 -3.89 -5.01 38.96
N ASN A 135 -3.35 -5.91 38.15
CA ASN A 135 -3.99 -7.19 37.88
C ASN A 135 -3.80 -8.16 39.06
N SER A 136 -4.85 -8.90 39.38
CA SER A 136 -4.82 -9.96 40.41
C SER A 136 -4.37 -11.33 39.88
N CYS A 137 -4.13 -11.44 38.56
CA CYS A 137 -3.67 -12.67 37.93
C CYS A 137 -2.15 -12.85 38.07
N PRO A 138 -1.63 -14.07 37.82
CA PRO A 138 -0.20 -14.30 37.70
C PRO A 138 0.50 -13.38 36.69
N GLU A 139 1.77 -13.05 36.95
CA GLU A 139 2.57 -12.11 36.16
C GLU A 139 2.73 -12.55 34.69
N ASP A 140 2.91 -13.84 34.46
CA ASP A 140 3.02 -14.44 33.12
C ASP A 140 1.76 -14.20 32.27
N ILE A 141 0.57 -14.15 32.87
CA ILE A 141 -0.68 -13.81 32.17
C ILE A 141 -0.71 -12.33 31.79
N SER A 142 -0.20 -11.45 32.66
CA SER A 142 -0.06 -10.03 32.34
C SER A 142 0.99 -9.81 31.23
N MET A 143 2.09 -10.55 31.26
CA MET A 143 3.11 -10.55 30.20
C MET A 143 2.55 -11.05 28.87
N ALA A 144 1.74 -12.12 28.87
CA ALA A 144 1.08 -12.61 27.65
C ALA A 144 0.19 -11.53 27.03
N ALA A 145 -0.56 -10.78 27.84
CA ALA A 145 -1.38 -9.67 27.35
C ALA A 145 -0.54 -8.52 26.79
N ASN A 146 0.62 -8.24 27.39
CA ASN A 146 1.58 -7.27 26.90
C ASN A 146 2.15 -7.67 25.54
N GLU A 147 2.57 -8.93 25.40
CA GLU A 147 3.11 -9.48 24.14
C GLU A 147 2.08 -9.39 23.01
N VAL A 148 0.83 -9.79 23.26
CA VAL A 148 -0.27 -9.65 22.28
C VAL A 148 -0.50 -8.19 21.90
N THR A 149 -0.44 -7.28 22.87
CA THR A 149 -0.65 -5.85 22.63
C THR A 149 0.48 -5.26 21.80
N ASN A 150 1.74 -5.55 22.13
CA ASN A 150 2.91 -5.05 21.40
C ASN A 150 2.95 -5.60 19.97
N ASN A 151 2.75 -6.91 19.80
CA ASN A 151 2.64 -7.55 18.50
C ASN A 151 1.57 -6.90 17.61
N PHE A 152 0.42 -6.56 18.19
CA PHE A 152 -0.63 -5.83 17.49
C PHE A 152 -0.19 -4.40 17.15
N MET A 153 0.34 -3.65 18.10
CA MET A 153 0.75 -2.25 17.90
C MET A 153 1.85 -2.12 16.84
N ASP A 154 2.86 -2.99 16.83
CA ASP A 154 3.93 -2.98 15.83
C ASP A 154 3.40 -3.13 14.40
N THR A 155 2.45 -4.04 14.19
CA THR A 155 1.82 -4.17 12.87
C THR A 155 0.98 -2.95 12.51
N GLN A 156 0.32 -2.29 13.47
CA GLN A 156 -0.40 -1.05 13.21
C GLN A 156 0.56 0.09 12.83
N PHE A 157 1.72 0.19 13.50
CA PHE A 157 2.73 1.19 13.15
C PHE A 157 3.32 0.93 11.77
N TYR A 158 3.63 -0.32 11.41
CA TYR A 158 4.02 -0.67 10.05
C TYR A 158 2.96 -0.24 9.02
N LEU A 159 1.69 -0.57 9.28
CA LEU A 159 0.58 -0.23 8.38
C LEU A 159 0.41 1.28 8.24
N ALA A 160 0.58 2.05 9.31
CA ALA A 160 0.43 3.49 9.32
C ALA A 160 1.61 4.21 8.65
N LEU A 161 2.86 3.82 8.98
CA LEU A 161 4.08 4.37 8.40
C LEU A 161 4.11 4.19 6.88
N THR A 162 3.75 2.99 6.41
CA THR A 162 3.73 2.68 4.98
C THR A 162 2.53 3.29 4.24
N LEU A 163 1.39 3.46 4.91
CA LEU A 163 0.20 4.06 4.30
C LEU A 163 0.34 5.56 4.08
N ASN A 164 0.74 6.30 5.13
CA ASN A 164 0.82 7.74 5.12
C ASN A 164 2.02 8.22 5.98
N PRO A 165 3.16 8.54 5.35
CA PRO A 165 4.38 8.95 6.06
C PRO A 165 4.24 10.21 6.92
N LYS A 166 3.13 10.96 6.81
CA LYS A 166 2.85 12.14 7.64
C LYS A 166 2.39 11.78 9.06
N LEU A 167 2.03 10.53 9.32
CA LEU A 167 1.66 10.02 10.64
C LEU A 167 2.87 9.78 11.54
N ASP A 168 4.09 9.92 11.02
CA ASP A 168 5.34 9.65 11.72
C ASP A 168 5.48 10.43 13.04
N GLN A 169 5.02 11.68 13.12
CA GLN A 169 5.09 12.45 14.37
C GLN A 169 4.17 11.86 15.45
N GLU A 170 2.94 11.51 15.10
CA GLU A 170 1.99 10.89 16.03
C GLU A 170 2.53 9.54 16.53
N ILE A 171 3.04 8.73 15.60
CA ILE A 171 3.63 7.42 15.89
C ILE A 171 4.86 7.54 16.78
N TYR A 172 5.75 8.50 16.50
CA TYR A 172 6.99 8.68 17.26
C TYR A 172 6.75 8.96 18.75
N PHE A 173 5.63 9.61 19.09
CA PHE A 173 5.27 9.91 20.48
C PHE A 173 4.33 8.87 21.10
N ASP A 174 3.92 7.83 20.38
CA ASP A 174 3.10 6.76 20.94
C ASP A 174 3.97 5.90 21.89
N PRO A 175 3.52 5.64 23.13
CA PRO A 175 4.30 4.89 24.12
C PRO A 175 4.58 3.43 23.72
N TYR A 176 3.81 2.87 22.79
CA TYR A 176 4.04 1.51 22.28
C TYR A 176 5.03 1.48 21.11
N PHE A 177 5.39 2.62 20.54
CA PHE A 177 6.28 2.67 19.40
C PHE A 177 7.75 2.54 19.84
N LEU A 178 8.37 1.42 19.49
CA LEU A 178 9.81 1.23 19.70
C LEU A 178 10.63 1.94 18.61
N SER A 179 10.45 1.51 17.37
CA SER A 179 11.12 2.07 16.19
C SER A 179 10.53 1.52 14.89
N ALA A 180 10.77 2.20 13.77
CA ALA A 180 10.23 1.79 12.46
C ALA A 180 10.79 0.42 12.03
N GLY A 181 12.09 0.20 12.14
CA GLY A 181 12.74 -1.05 11.79
C GLY A 181 12.28 -2.23 12.63
N HIS A 182 11.99 -2.01 13.92
CA HIS A 182 11.38 -3.02 14.77
C HIS A 182 9.99 -3.42 14.27
N SER A 183 9.11 -2.44 14.05
CA SER A 183 7.75 -2.70 13.55
C SER A 183 7.74 -3.44 12.21
N PHE A 184 8.70 -3.14 11.32
CA PHE A 184 8.90 -3.89 10.08
C PHE A 184 9.32 -5.35 10.33
N LEU A 185 10.31 -5.59 11.19
CA LEU A 185 10.79 -6.95 11.48
C LEU A 185 9.71 -7.80 12.16
N VAL A 186 8.98 -7.25 13.14
CA VAL A 186 7.87 -7.94 13.82
C VAL A 186 6.77 -8.31 12.81
N THR A 187 6.37 -7.34 11.98
CA THR A 187 5.37 -7.56 10.93
C THR A 187 5.80 -8.68 9.97
N TYR A 188 7.03 -8.63 9.46
CA TYR A 188 7.54 -9.64 8.55
C TYR A 188 7.69 -11.00 9.25
N ALA A 189 8.10 -11.05 10.51
CA ALA A 189 8.19 -12.29 11.27
C ALA A 189 6.84 -12.97 11.46
N GLN A 190 5.78 -12.21 11.75
CA GLN A 190 4.43 -12.75 11.85
C GLN A 190 3.94 -13.30 10.51
N VAL A 191 4.09 -12.52 9.43
CA VAL A 191 3.61 -12.91 8.09
C VAL A 191 4.40 -14.09 7.53
N ILE A 192 5.74 -14.03 7.58
CA ILE A 192 6.62 -15.09 7.09
C ILE A 192 6.50 -16.34 7.96
N GLY A 193 6.34 -16.20 9.28
CA GLY A 193 6.11 -17.33 10.16
C GLY A 193 4.83 -18.08 9.78
N ALA A 194 3.72 -17.36 9.67
CA ALA A 194 2.44 -17.95 9.30
C ALA A 194 2.45 -18.60 7.91
N ILE A 195 3.08 -17.95 6.92
CA ILE A 195 3.12 -18.48 5.55
C ILE A 195 4.17 -19.59 5.42
N GLY A 196 5.33 -19.44 6.05
CA GLY A 196 6.43 -20.40 6.03
C GLY A 196 5.98 -21.76 6.53
N GLU A 197 5.22 -21.82 7.62
CA GLU A 197 4.63 -23.08 8.11
C GLU A 197 3.75 -23.79 7.06
N MET A 198 3.11 -23.05 6.15
CA MET A 198 2.23 -23.60 5.13
C MET A 198 2.96 -24.00 3.84
N ILE A 199 3.93 -23.20 3.37
CA ILE A 199 4.51 -23.35 2.03
C ILE A 199 6.04 -23.51 2.00
N ASP A 200 6.74 -23.26 3.10
CA ASP A 200 8.19 -23.40 3.24
C ASP A 200 8.55 -23.90 4.66
N PRO A 201 8.11 -25.13 5.04
CA PRO A 201 8.23 -25.61 6.43
C PRO A 201 9.67 -25.80 6.90
N GLU A 202 10.62 -25.90 5.97
CA GLU A 202 12.05 -25.97 6.26
C GLU A 202 12.76 -24.60 6.17
N TYR A 203 12.01 -23.51 5.93
CA TYR A 203 12.50 -22.13 5.80
C TYR A 203 13.71 -21.99 4.86
N LYS A 204 13.65 -22.64 3.69
CA LYS A 204 14.70 -22.58 2.65
C LYS A 204 14.58 -21.32 1.79
N LEU A 205 13.37 -20.83 1.59
CA LEU A 205 13.06 -19.66 0.77
C LEU A 205 13.00 -18.40 1.62
N PHE A 206 12.31 -18.46 2.76
CA PHE A 206 12.07 -17.30 3.62
C PHE A 206 12.97 -17.29 4.86
N PRO A 207 13.24 -16.11 5.46
CA PRO A 207 14.00 -16.04 6.70
C PRO A 207 13.21 -16.68 7.86
N HIS A 208 13.87 -17.55 8.63
CA HIS A 208 13.25 -18.16 9.80
C HIS A 208 12.87 -17.08 10.85
N PRO A 209 11.67 -17.11 11.46
CA PRO A 209 11.23 -16.11 12.43
C PRO A 209 12.20 -15.91 13.61
N GLU A 210 12.78 -16.98 14.14
CA GLU A 210 13.81 -16.88 15.20
C GLU A 210 15.04 -16.07 14.78
N LEU A 211 15.44 -16.13 13.50
CA LEU A 211 16.55 -15.32 13.01
C LEU A 211 16.16 -13.84 13.02
N LEU A 212 14.92 -13.51 12.62
CA LEU A 212 14.42 -12.14 12.65
C LEU A 212 14.41 -11.57 14.08
N ALA A 213 13.96 -12.37 15.06
CA ALA A 213 13.98 -11.98 16.47
C ALA A 213 15.43 -11.74 16.98
N LYS A 214 16.36 -12.66 16.68
CA LYS A 214 17.78 -12.50 17.04
C LYS A 214 18.39 -11.25 16.41
N GLN A 215 18.09 -10.97 15.15
CA GLN A 215 18.57 -9.79 14.45
C GLN A 215 17.98 -8.51 15.03
N SER A 216 16.69 -8.49 15.39
CA SER A 216 16.08 -7.32 16.04
C SER A 216 16.80 -6.96 17.35
N PHE A 217 17.12 -7.97 18.18
CA PHE A 217 17.83 -7.76 19.45
C PHE A 217 19.26 -7.24 19.24
N ASP A 218 19.99 -7.80 18.26
CA ASP A 218 21.34 -7.36 17.91
C ASP A 218 21.35 -5.90 17.42
N LEU A 219 20.43 -5.54 16.53
CA LEU A 219 20.33 -4.19 15.96
C LEU A 219 20.02 -3.13 17.02
N ASP A 220 19.15 -3.44 17.97
CA ASP A 220 18.86 -2.58 19.13
C ASP A 220 20.09 -2.45 20.03
N THR A 221 20.74 -3.57 20.39
CA THR A 221 21.95 -3.57 21.24
C THR A 221 23.08 -2.72 20.63
N ARG A 222 23.25 -2.79 19.30
CA ARG A 222 24.23 -1.98 18.56
C ARG A 222 23.76 -0.55 18.27
N GLN A 223 22.54 -0.20 18.67
CA GLN A 223 21.92 1.12 18.44
C GLN A 223 21.94 1.51 16.96
N VAL A 224 21.63 0.56 16.08
CA VAL A 224 21.51 0.82 14.64
C VAL A 224 20.28 1.71 14.41
N GLN A 225 20.48 2.81 13.69
CA GLN A 225 19.40 3.75 13.38
C GLN A 225 18.20 3.03 12.77
N GLY A 226 17.02 3.29 13.34
CA GLY A 226 15.77 2.65 12.96
C GLY A 226 15.39 1.44 13.81
N TYR A 227 16.23 0.98 14.75
CA TYR A 227 15.97 -0.25 15.53
C TYR A 227 15.93 -0.09 17.05
N TYR A 228 16.41 1.03 17.60
CA TYR A 228 16.38 1.29 19.05
C TYR A 228 15.35 2.34 19.44
N TYR A 229 14.94 2.36 20.70
CA TYR A 229 13.97 3.32 21.22
C TYR A 229 14.37 4.79 20.96
N ALA A 230 13.41 5.61 20.54
CA ALA A 230 13.61 7.03 20.23
C ALA A 230 14.61 7.31 19.10
N THR A 231 14.94 6.32 18.27
CA THR A 231 15.66 6.55 17.02
C THR A 231 14.83 7.42 16.05
N PRO A 232 15.44 8.33 15.27
CA PRO A 232 14.72 9.10 14.27
C PRO A 232 14.03 8.22 13.21
N ILE A 233 12.80 8.58 12.84
CA ILE A 233 12.07 7.94 11.73
C ILE A 233 12.56 8.54 10.40
N THR A 234 12.89 7.67 9.44
CA THR A 234 13.15 8.09 8.06
C THR A 234 11.82 8.32 7.35
N ARG A 235 11.45 9.57 7.10
CA ARG A 235 10.19 9.91 6.44
C ARG A 235 10.28 9.71 4.93
N ALA A 236 9.43 8.83 4.40
CA ALA A 236 9.25 8.68 2.96
C ALA A 236 8.57 9.91 2.32
N PRO A 237 8.88 10.24 1.05
CA PRO A 237 8.23 11.36 0.35
C PRO A 237 6.76 11.08 -0.01
N VAL A 238 6.38 9.80 -0.12
CA VAL A 238 5.05 9.32 -0.50
C VAL A 238 4.72 8.04 0.27
N GLY A 239 3.43 7.78 0.49
CA GLY A 239 2.95 6.51 1.06
C GLY A 239 2.41 5.56 0.01
N ILE A 240 2.07 4.33 0.42
CA ILE A 240 1.36 3.34 -0.40
C ILE A 240 0.06 3.94 -0.95
N LEU A 241 -0.65 4.79 -0.17
CA LEU A 241 -1.84 5.47 -0.65
C LEU A 241 -1.55 6.28 -1.92
N ASP A 242 -0.53 7.15 -1.89
CA ASP A 242 -0.18 7.96 -3.05
C ASP A 242 0.32 7.11 -4.23
N LEU A 243 1.07 6.04 -3.95
CA LEU A 243 1.61 5.13 -4.97
C LEU A 243 0.50 4.33 -5.67
N TYR A 244 -0.42 3.74 -4.90
CA TYR A 244 -1.50 2.91 -5.43
C TYR A 244 -2.46 3.74 -6.27
N GLU A 245 -2.90 4.89 -5.73
CA GLU A 245 -3.81 5.81 -6.40
C GLU A 245 -3.18 6.44 -7.65
N GLY A 246 -1.91 6.84 -7.56
CA GLY A 246 -1.16 7.35 -8.69
C GLY A 246 -1.01 6.32 -9.81
N GLN A 247 -0.61 5.09 -9.48
CA GLN A 247 -0.46 4.03 -10.47
C GLN A 247 -1.81 3.67 -11.13
N ALA A 248 -2.86 3.44 -10.34
CA ALA A 248 -4.19 3.10 -10.85
C ALA A 248 -4.78 4.21 -11.74
N ARG A 249 -4.65 5.47 -11.32
CA ARG A 249 -5.16 6.61 -12.11
C ARG A 249 -4.39 6.80 -13.40
N PHE A 250 -3.07 6.69 -13.41
CA PHE A 250 -2.30 6.87 -14.64
C PHE A 250 -2.50 5.71 -15.62
N ILE A 251 -2.69 4.46 -15.14
CA ILE A 251 -3.11 3.33 -15.99
C ILE A 251 -4.49 3.59 -16.60
N GLN A 252 -5.45 4.06 -15.80
CA GLN A 252 -6.77 4.45 -16.30
C GLN A 252 -6.68 5.53 -17.39
N LEU A 253 -5.86 6.55 -17.17
CA LEU A 253 -5.65 7.61 -18.16
C LEU A 253 -4.96 7.09 -19.42
N GLN A 254 -4.01 6.16 -19.32
CA GLN A 254 -3.38 5.54 -20.49
C GLN A 254 -4.38 4.76 -21.34
N PHE A 255 -5.28 4.00 -20.70
CA PHE A 255 -6.38 3.33 -21.40
C PHE A 255 -7.25 4.33 -22.20
N LEU A 256 -7.63 5.43 -21.57
CA LEU A 256 -8.42 6.48 -22.22
C LEU A 256 -7.64 7.18 -23.34
N ALA A 257 -6.36 7.46 -23.12
CA ALA A 257 -5.49 8.10 -24.11
C ALA A 257 -5.23 7.20 -25.32
N LYS A 258 -5.21 5.87 -25.17
CA LYS A 258 -5.12 4.94 -26.30
C LYS A 258 -6.38 4.95 -27.16
N SER A 259 -7.53 5.21 -26.54
CA SER A 259 -8.81 5.40 -27.25
C SER A 259 -8.97 6.81 -27.83
N ASN A 260 -8.22 7.79 -27.31
CA ASN A 260 -8.18 9.18 -27.77
C ASN A 260 -6.77 9.77 -27.61
N LEU A 261 -5.95 9.65 -28.66
CA LEU A 261 -4.53 10.07 -28.65
C LEU A 261 -4.31 11.58 -28.46
N LEU A 262 -5.39 12.38 -28.46
CA LEU A 262 -5.35 13.82 -28.21
C LEU A 262 -5.54 14.18 -26.73
N LEU A 263 -5.60 13.20 -25.83
CA LEU A 263 -5.75 13.45 -24.40
C LEU A 263 -4.42 13.90 -23.77
N THR A 264 -4.41 15.09 -23.16
CA THR A 264 -3.24 15.66 -22.46
C THR A 264 -3.36 15.53 -20.95
N ILE A 265 -2.24 15.75 -20.25
CA ILE A 265 -2.20 15.86 -18.79
C ILE A 265 -3.09 17.00 -18.30
N ASP A 266 -3.12 18.14 -19.01
CA ASP A 266 -3.92 19.31 -18.63
C ASP A 266 -5.42 19.09 -18.84
N ASP A 267 -5.82 18.30 -19.84
CA ASP A 267 -7.22 17.87 -19.98
C ASP A 267 -7.65 17.06 -18.75
N ALA A 268 -6.83 16.09 -18.32
CA ALA A 268 -7.12 15.25 -17.17
C ALA A 268 -7.16 16.05 -15.85
N LYS A 269 -6.26 17.02 -15.67
CA LYS A 269 -6.29 17.95 -14.53
C LYS A 269 -7.57 18.79 -14.53
N SER A 270 -7.92 19.37 -15.68
CA SER A 270 -9.10 20.23 -15.83
C SER A 270 -10.41 19.48 -15.59
N ALA A 271 -10.43 18.17 -15.89
CA ALA A 271 -11.56 17.29 -15.63
C ALA A 271 -11.60 16.75 -14.18
N GLY A 272 -10.61 17.04 -13.35
CA GLY A 272 -10.53 16.59 -11.97
C GLY A 272 -9.97 15.18 -11.76
N MET A 273 -9.48 14.52 -12.82
CA MET A 273 -8.92 13.17 -12.73
C MET A 273 -7.52 13.11 -12.11
N LEU A 274 -6.80 14.24 -12.08
CA LEU A 274 -5.47 14.36 -11.48
C LEU A 274 -5.48 15.38 -10.34
N GLN A 275 -6.08 15.01 -9.22
CA GLN A 275 -6.16 15.83 -8.01
C GLN A 275 -5.78 15.04 -6.76
N THR A 276 -5.37 15.76 -5.70
CA THR A 276 -5.09 15.19 -4.37
C THR A 276 -4.17 13.96 -4.41
N VAL A 277 -4.62 12.78 -3.99
CA VAL A 277 -3.82 11.54 -3.92
C VAL A 277 -3.44 11.01 -5.30
N TYR A 278 -4.27 11.25 -6.32
CA TYR A 278 -4.07 10.71 -7.67
C TYR A 278 -2.86 11.29 -8.42
N ILE A 279 -2.35 12.45 -8.01
CA ILE A 279 -1.22 13.12 -8.68
C ILE A 279 0.04 13.20 -7.81
N ARG A 280 -0.08 13.07 -6.48
CA ARG A 280 1.02 13.30 -5.52
C ARG A 280 2.27 12.47 -5.82
N ALA A 281 2.11 11.19 -6.10
CA ALA A 281 3.24 10.32 -6.42
C ALA A 281 3.95 10.77 -7.72
N CYS A 282 3.20 11.15 -8.75
CA CYS A 282 3.76 11.66 -10.00
C CYS A 282 4.50 12.99 -9.79
N GLU A 283 3.95 13.92 -9.01
CA GLU A 283 4.63 15.18 -8.68
C GLU A 283 5.95 14.95 -7.93
N GLN A 284 5.96 14.03 -6.95
CA GLN A 284 7.20 13.67 -6.25
C GLN A 284 8.20 12.97 -7.17
N PHE A 285 7.74 12.08 -8.06
CA PHE A 285 8.58 11.45 -9.08
C PHE A 285 9.27 12.50 -9.95
N LEU A 286 8.50 13.43 -10.55
CA LEU A 286 9.05 14.47 -11.41
C LEU A 286 10.07 15.34 -10.67
N LYS A 287 9.77 15.70 -9.41
CA LYS A 287 10.65 16.49 -8.56
C LYS A 287 11.96 15.76 -8.25
N LEU A 288 11.89 14.51 -7.79
CA LEU A 288 13.06 13.73 -7.36
C LEU A 288 13.95 13.33 -8.54
N CYS A 289 13.34 12.89 -9.66
CA CYS A 289 14.04 12.59 -10.91
C CYS A 289 14.58 13.84 -11.62
N LYS A 290 14.13 15.04 -11.21
CA LYS A 290 14.32 16.32 -11.90
C LYS A 290 13.81 16.26 -13.35
N ALA A 291 12.77 15.47 -13.60
CA ALA A 291 12.22 15.24 -14.93
C ALA A 291 11.34 16.43 -15.37
N PRO A 292 11.26 16.72 -16.68
CA PRO A 292 10.30 17.70 -17.18
C PRO A 292 8.87 17.19 -17.00
N ALA A 293 7.91 18.10 -16.87
CA ALA A 293 6.50 17.73 -16.84
C ALA A 293 6.08 17.20 -18.23
N PRO A 294 5.49 16.00 -18.32
CA PRO A 294 4.98 15.48 -19.59
C PRO A 294 3.74 16.26 -20.03
N ASP A 295 3.58 16.44 -21.35
CA ASP A 295 2.36 17.01 -21.95
C ASP A 295 1.30 15.93 -22.20
N LYS A 296 1.74 14.78 -22.72
CA LYS A 296 0.87 13.67 -23.12
C LYS A 296 0.80 12.59 -22.04
N ILE A 297 -0.34 11.93 -21.93
CA ILE A 297 -0.53 10.78 -21.01
C ILE A 297 0.35 9.58 -21.39
N ILE A 298 0.60 9.38 -22.68
CA ILE A 298 1.39 8.25 -23.22
C ILE A 298 2.89 8.58 -23.33
N ASP A 299 3.35 9.63 -22.67
CA ASP A 299 4.76 10.04 -22.67
C ASP A 299 5.67 9.00 -21.96
N PRO A 300 6.91 8.74 -22.44
CA PRO A 300 7.87 7.84 -21.77
C PRO A 300 8.10 8.14 -20.29
N ILE A 301 8.01 9.41 -19.88
CA ILE A 301 8.15 9.80 -18.46
C ILE A 301 7.02 9.23 -17.62
N VAL A 302 5.79 9.18 -18.16
CA VAL A 302 4.65 8.55 -17.48
C VAL A 302 4.84 7.04 -17.40
N ALA A 303 5.35 6.41 -18.46
CA ALA A 303 5.67 4.98 -18.45
C ALA A 303 6.70 4.64 -17.36
N LEU A 304 7.77 5.43 -17.28
CA LEU A 304 8.81 5.25 -16.26
C LEU A 304 8.26 5.49 -14.85
N PHE A 305 7.38 6.48 -14.67
CA PHE A 305 6.68 6.70 -13.39
C PHE A 305 5.90 5.44 -12.96
N LEU A 306 5.11 4.85 -13.86
CA LEU A 306 4.35 3.62 -13.58
C LEU A 306 5.26 2.44 -13.23
N PHE A 307 6.38 2.29 -13.95
CA PHE A 307 7.40 1.29 -13.64
C PHE A 307 8.01 1.49 -12.25
N VAL A 308 8.32 2.74 -11.88
CA VAL A 308 8.85 3.05 -10.55
C VAL A 308 7.82 2.76 -9.46
N CYS A 309 6.53 3.07 -9.67
CA CYS A 309 5.47 2.67 -8.75
C CYS A 309 5.45 1.15 -8.56
N ASP A 310 5.44 0.37 -9.64
CA ASP A 310 5.41 -1.09 -9.58
C ASP A 310 6.62 -1.68 -8.83
N MET A 311 7.82 -1.21 -9.16
CA MET A 311 9.06 -1.63 -8.51
C MET A 311 9.13 -1.23 -7.03
N SER A 312 8.43 -0.17 -6.64
CA SER A 312 8.40 0.34 -5.27
C SER A 312 7.48 -0.50 -4.38
N ILE A 313 6.32 -0.90 -4.89
CA ILE A 313 5.33 -1.73 -4.16
C ILE A 313 5.70 -3.21 -4.15
N ASN A 314 6.71 -3.59 -4.94
CA ASN A 314 7.33 -4.92 -4.98
C ASN A 314 8.74 -4.94 -4.41
N PRO A 315 8.97 -4.56 -3.13
CA PRO A 315 10.26 -4.75 -2.51
C PRO A 315 10.57 -6.25 -2.45
N THR A 316 11.68 -6.68 -3.03
CA THR A 316 12.13 -8.09 -2.93
C THR A 316 12.92 -8.37 -1.64
N ALA A 317 13.00 -7.40 -0.73
CA ALA A 317 13.68 -7.53 0.55
C ALA A 317 12.75 -8.16 1.59
N GLY A 318 13.12 -9.33 2.12
CA GLY A 318 12.37 -10.04 3.18
C GLY A 318 11.22 -10.90 2.68
N PHE A 319 10.54 -10.49 1.60
CA PHE A 319 9.59 -11.32 0.88
C PHE A 319 9.60 -10.93 -0.60
N PRO A 320 9.53 -11.88 -1.56
CA PRO A 320 9.60 -13.33 -1.37
C PRO A 320 11.05 -13.84 -1.19
N SER A 321 12.04 -12.96 -0.99
CA SER A 321 13.46 -13.35 -0.85
C SER A 321 14.00 -13.10 0.56
N GLN A 322 15.13 -13.76 0.87
CA GLN A 322 15.89 -13.54 2.10
C GLN A 322 16.30 -12.07 2.32
N ILE A 323 16.44 -11.68 3.58
CA ILE A 323 16.99 -10.36 3.96
C ILE A 323 18.51 -10.40 3.82
N LYS A 324 19.05 -9.60 2.90
CA LYS A 324 20.52 -9.52 2.67
C LYS A 324 21.23 -8.56 3.63
N ASN A 325 20.55 -7.50 4.05
CA ASN A 325 21.09 -6.49 4.96
C ASN A 325 20.02 -6.09 5.96
N TYR A 326 20.17 -6.56 7.19
CA TYR A 326 19.23 -6.32 8.28
C TYR A 326 19.23 -4.86 8.74
N GLU A 327 20.37 -4.17 8.73
CA GLU A 327 20.47 -2.76 9.15
C GLU A 327 19.70 -1.81 8.23
N LYS A 328 19.62 -2.15 6.93
CA LYS A 328 18.90 -1.36 5.93
C LYS A 328 17.56 -1.98 5.53
N PHE A 329 17.12 -3.02 6.22
CA PHE A 329 15.98 -3.82 5.79
C PHE A 329 14.72 -2.96 5.61
N TYR A 330 14.34 -2.19 6.64
CA TYR A 330 13.12 -1.37 6.57
C TYR A 330 13.21 -0.28 5.50
N LEU A 331 14.39 0.28 5.24
CA LEU A 331 14.63 1.26 4.17
C LEU A 331 14.45 0.66 2.77
N HIS A 332 14.71 -0.64 2.62
CA HIS A 332 14.52 -1.35 1.35
C HIS A 332 13.14 -1.96 1.19
N ALA A 333 12.47 -2.26 2.30
CA ALA A 333 11.14 -2.85 2.34
C ALA A 333 10.02 -1.80 2.32
N ASP A 334 10.25 -0.58 2.80
CA ASP A 334 9.28 0.51 2.76
C ASP A 334 9.07 0.98 1.30
N PRO A 335 7.85 0.89 0.74
CA PRO A 335 7.60 1.28 -0.65
C PRO A 335 7.88 2.76 -0.95
N GLY A 336 7.60 3.65 0.01
CA GLY A 336 7.80 5.08 -0.15
C GLY A 336 9.28 5.48 -0.12
N ILE A 337 10.07 4.86 0.75
CA ILE A 337 11.53 5.06 0.78
C ILE A 337 12.17 4.46 -0.47
N ARG A 338 11.74 3.26 -0.86
CA ARG A 338 12.20 2.60 -2.08
C ARG A 338 11.92 3.43 -3.32
N PHE A 339 10.73 4.02 -3.42
CA PHE A 339 10.38 4.98 -4.47
C PHE A 339 11.39 6.12 -4.55
N ALA A 340 11.77 6.71 -3.42
CA ALA A 340 12.77 7.77 -3.37
C ALA A 340 14.12 7.32 -3.92
N TYR A 341 14.62 6.15 -3.52
CA TYR A 341 15.89 5.61 -4.01
C TYR A 341 15.87 5.33 -5.52
N LEU A 342 14.77 4.81 -6.06
CA LEU A 342 14.62 4.62 -7.50
C LEU A 342 14.62 5.95 -8.25
N CYS A 343 13.91 6.96 -7.73
CA CYS A 343 13.90 8.30 -8.33
C CYS A 343 15.29 8.96 -8.30
N GLU A 344 16.04 8.83 -7.20
CA GLU A 344 17.40 9.34 -7.09
C GLU A 344 18.35 8.64 -8.08
N ALA A 345 18.22 7.32 -8.25
CA ALA A 345 18.99 6.57 -9.24
C ALA A 345 18.72 7.05 -10.67
N ILE A 346 17.46 7.35 -11.00
CA ILE A 346 17.07 7.95 -12.30
C ILE A 346 17.61 9.37 -12.45
N ALA A 347 17.60 10.17 -11.38
CA ALA A 347 18.15 11.53 -11.42
C ALA A 347 19.65 11.53 -11.77
N ILE A 348 20.38 10.50 -11.35
CA ILE A 348 21.80 10.28 -11.68
C ILE A 348 21.96 9.74 -13.12
N ASN A 349 21.06 8.85 -13.56
CA ASN A 349 21.11 8.20 -14.87
C ASN A 349 19.99 8.71 -15.78
N ARG A 350 20.15 9.94 -16.27
CA ARG A 350 19.10 10.69 -17.00
C ARG A 350 18.61 10.01 -18.28
N ASP A 351 19.44 9.18 -18.90
CA ASP A 351 19.09 8.43 -20.12
C ASP A 351 17.92 7.45 -19.88
N LEU A 352 17.65 7.07 -18.62
CA LEU A 352 16.51 6.23 -18.27
C LEU A 352 15.16 6.89 -18.55
N LEU A 353 15.08 8.24 -18.58
CA LEU A 353 13.83 8.98 -18.80
C LEU A 353 13.17 8.70 -20.15
N THR A 354 13.95 8.25 -21.14
CA THR A 354 13.47 7.96 -22.49
C THR A 354 13.55 6.47 -22.82
N LEU A 355 13.83 5.60 -21.85
CA LEU A 355 14.06 4.18 -22.11
C LEU A 355 12.77 3.42 -22.45
N VAL A 356 11.63 3.86 -21.88
CA VAL A 356 10.34 3.19 -22.02
C VAL A 356 9.52 3.89 -23.09
N GLU A 357 9.80 3.58 -24.36
CA GLU A 357 9.14 4.23 -25.51
C GLU A 357 7.90 3.48 -26.01
N ASN A 358 7.82 2.17 -25.75
CA ASN A 358 6.75 1.31 -26.24
C ASN A 358 6.02 0.65 -25.06
N TYR A 359 4.70 0.64 -25.16
CA TYR A 359 3.82 -0.15 -24.30
C TYR A 359 3.51 -1.44 -25.06
N SER A 360 3.85 -2.60 -24.49
CA SER A 360 3.50 -3.87 -25.11
C SER A 360 1.97 -4.09 -25.02
N ALA A 361 1.41 -4.93 -25.88
CA ALA A 361 -0.01 -5.32 -25.78
C ALA A 361 -0.23 -6.43 -24.73
N ASP A 362 0.86 -7.02 -24.24
CA ASP A 362 0.88 -8.11 -23.25
C ASP A 362 1.07 -7.58 -21.81
N GLU A 363 1.29 -6.28 -21.64
CA GLU A 363 1.30 -5.51 -20.39
C GLU A 363 0.11 -4.55 -20.35
#